data_AF-A0A351J1A8-F1
#
_entry.id   AF-A0A351J1A8-F1
#
_cell.length_a   1.000
_cell.length_b   1.000
_cell.length_c   1.000
_cell.angle_alpha   90.00
_cell.angle_beta   90.00
_cell.angle_gamma   90.00
#
_symmetry.space_group_name_H-M   'P 1'
#
loop_
_entity.id
_entity.type
_entity.pdbx_description
1 polymer ?
#
loop_
_entity_poly.entity_id
_entity_poly.type
_entity_poly.pdbx_seq_one_letter_code
_entity_poly.pdbx_strand_id
1 'polypeptide(L)' 'RIPVHMVETINKVLRVSRQLLQELGHEASAEEIADHMNMPVEKVREILKIAQEPVSLETPIGEEEDSH' A
#
# COMPACT_ATOMS: atom_id res chain seq x y z
N ARG A 1 17.32 -2.30 3.23
CA ARG A 1 16.89 -3.66 3.61
C ARG A 1 15.70 -3.53 4.55
N ILE A 2 14.51 -4.01 4.16
CA ILE A 2 13.31 -3.97 5.01
C ILE A 2 13.33 -5.19 5.94
N PRO A 3 13.06 -5.04 7.25
CA PRO A 3 12.95 -6.19 8.15
C PRO A 3 11.81 -7.14 7.74
N VAL A 4 12.00 -8.45 7.86
CA VAL A 4 10.99 -9.45 7.45
C VAL A 4 9.63 -9.25 8.13
N HIS A 5 9.62 -8.89 9.41
CA HIS A 5 8.40 -8.59 10.17
C HIS A 5 7.64 -7.35 9.63
N MET A 6 8.37 -6.41 9.02
CA MET A 6 7.77 -5.23 8.38
C MET A 6 7.15 -5.60 7.03
N VAL A 7 7.75 -6.52 6.27
CA VAL A 7 7.19 -7.03 5.00
C VAL A 7 5.83 -7.69 5.23
N GLU A 8 5.70 -8.49 6.29
CA GLU A 8 4.41 -9.09 6.66
C GLU A 8 3.35 -8.03 6.98
N THR A 9 3.75 -6.97 7.68
CA THR A 9 2.85 -5.88 8.06
C THR A 9 2.43 -5.04 6.84
N ILE A 10 3.36 -4.73 5.93
CA ILE A 10 3.09 -4.08 4.64
C ILE A 10 2.07 -4.87 3.83
N ASN A 11 2.28 -6.19 3.68
CA ASN A 11 1.36 -7.04 2.93
C ASN A 11 -0.05 -7.07 3.55
N LYS A 12 -0.16 -7.06 4.88
CA LYS A 12 -1.46 -6.96 5.57
C LYS A 12 -2.15 -5.63 5.30
N VAL A 13 -1.43 -4.51 5.41
CA VAL A 13 -1.97 -3.17 5.11
C VAL A 13 -2.47 -3.09 3.67
N LEU A 14 -1.68 -3.55 2.70
CA LEU A 14 -2.07 -3.56 1.28
C LEU A 14 -3.28 -4.47 1.01
N ARG A 15 -3.39 -5.60 1.73
CA ARG A 15 -4.55 -6.50 1.61
C ARG A 15 -5.82 -5.83 2.12
N VAL A 16 -5.77 -5.21 3.30
CA VAL A 16 -6.92 -4.50 3.87
C VAL A 16 -7.33 -3.32 3.00
N SER A 17 -6.36 -2.53 2.51
CA SER A 17 -6.63 -1.43 1.59
C SER A 17 -7.39 -1.89 0.33
N ARG A 18 -6.97 -3.00 -0.30
CA ARG A 18 -7.67 -3.56 -1.46
C ARG A 18 -9.06 -4.10 -1.13
N GLN A 19 -9.22 -4.70 0.04
CA GLN A 19 -10.51 -5.18 0.50
C GLN A 19 -11.49 -4.00 0.70
N LEU A 20 -11.05 -2.95 1.39
CA LEU A 20 -11.84 -1.74 1.59
C LEU A 20 -12.13 -1.03 0.26
N LEU A 21 -11.20 -1.01 -0.70
CA LEU A 21 -11.46 -0.50 -2.05
C LEU A 21 -12.62 -1.24 -2.73
N GLN A 22 -12.67 -2.55 -2.61
CA GLN A 22 -13.75 -3.36 -3.19
C GLN A 22 -15.08 -3.14 -2.46
N GLU A 23 -15.05 -2.99 -1.14
CA GLU A 23 -16.25 -2.81 -0.31
C GLU A 23 -16.84 -1.39 -0.41
N LEU A 24 -15.98 -0.37 -0.43
CA LEU A 24 -16.36 1.05 -0.42
C LEU A 24 -16.47 1.66 -1.82
N GLY A 25 -15.83 1.03 -2.82
CA GLY A 25 -15.76 1.54 -4.19
C GLY A 25 -14.80 2.73 -4.39
N HIS A 26 -13.97 3.06 -3.39
CA HIS A 26 -12.94 4.09 -3.47
C HIS A 26 -11.69 3.71 -2.68
N GLU A 27 -10.56 4.36 -2.95
CA GLU A 27 -9.33 4.09 -2.20
C GLU A 27 -9.52 4.35 -0.71
N ALA A 28 -9.13 3.38 0.11
CA ALA A 28 -9.24 3.46 1.55
C ALA A 28 -8.20 4.42 2.13
N SER A 29 -8.64 5.30 3.01
CA SER A 29 -7.77 6.20 3.74
C SER A 29 -6.94 5.46 4.80
N ALA A 30 -5.83 6.08 5.22
CA ALA A 30 -5.00 5.51 6.29
C ALA A 30 -5.77 5.35 7.61
N GLU A 31 -6.79 6.17 7.86
CA GLU A 31 -7.65 6.10 9.05
C GLU A 31 -8.57 4.87 9.00
N GLU A 32 -9.21 4.62 7.86
CA GLU A 32 -10.08 3.44 7.69
C GLU A 32 -9.30 2.13 7.78
N ILE A 33 -8.11 2.09 7.18
CA ILE A 33 -7.22 0.93 7.28
C ILE A 33 -6.75 0.74 8.73
N ALA A 34 -6.44 1.84 9.43
CA ALA A 34 -6.00 1.81 10.82
C ALA A 34 -7.09 1.28 11.76
N ASP A 35 -8.33 1.74 11.58
CA ASP A 35 -9.49 1.27 12.33
C ASP A 35 -9.75 -0.21 12.06
N HIS A 36 -9.70 -0.64 10.79
CA HIS A 36 -9.90 -2.04 10.42
C HIS A 36 -8.79 -2.96 10.96
N MET A 37 -7.55 -2.47 11.01
CA MET A 37 -6.39 -3.22 11.51
C MET A 37 -6.19 -3.06 13.02
N ASN A 38 -7.00 -2.25 13.70
CA ASN A 38 -6.90 -1.90 15.10
C ASN A 38 -5.47 -1.47 15.50
N MET A 39 -4.89 -0.59 14.70
CA MET A 39 -3.52 -0.08 14.88
C MET A 39 -3.46 1.44 14.72
N PRO A 40 -2.44 2.13 15.23
CA PRO A 40 -2.36 3.59 15.11
C PRO A 40 -2.25 4.04 13.65
N VAL A 41 -2.99 5.08 13.28
CA VAL A 41 -2.97 5.68 11.93
C VAL A 41 -1.58 6.12 11.49
N GLU A 42 -0.77 6.62 12.42
CA GLU A 42 0.62 7.03 12.15
C GLU A 42 1.46 5.87 11.62
N LYS A 43 1.26 4.67 12.18
CA LYS A 43 1.96 3.47 11.77
C LYS A 43 1.50 3.00 10.39
N VAL A 44 0.21 3.09 10.08
CA VAL A 44 -0.31 2.78 8.73
C VAL A 44 0.28 3.75 7.70
N ARG A 45 0.33 5.05 8.00
CA ARG A 45 0.92 6.07 7.12
C ARG A 45 2.40 5.78 6.83
N GLU A 46 3.17 5.44 7.85
CA GLU A 46 4.58 5.06 7.70
C GLU A 46 4.73 3.82 6.81
N ILE A 47 3.90 2.80 7.04
CA ILE A 47 3.90 1.56 6.25
C ILE A 47 3.54 1.85 4.78
N LEU A 48 2.51 2.66 4.52
CA LEU A 48 2.11 3.04 3.16
C LEU A 48 3.23 3.79 2.44
N LYS A 49 3.93 4.69 3.14
CA LYS A 49 5.10 5.40 2.59
C LYS A 49 6.23 4.43 2.25
N ILE A 50 6.56 3.51 3.16
CA ILE A 50 7.59 2.48 2.93
C ILE A 50 7.18 1.53 1.80
N ALA A 51 5.88 1.26 1.63
CA ALA A 51 5.39 0.37 0.58
C ALA A 51 5.43 1.02 -0.82
N GLN A 52 5.31 2.35 -0.91
CA GLN A 52 5.43 3.10 -2.17
C GLN A 52 6.89 3.29 -2.63
N GLU A 53 7.82 3.44 -1.68
CA GLU A 53 9.26 3.62 -1.97
C GLU A 53 9.91 2.51 -2.85
N PRO A 54 9.66 1.20 -2.63
CA PRO A 54 10.15 0.15 -3.52
C PRO A 54 9.41 0.12 -4.86
N VAL A 55 8.09 0.39 -4.89
CA VAL A 55 7.33 0.44 -6.15
C VAL A 55 7.85 1.54 -7.06
N SER A 56 8.24 2.71 -6.52
CA SER A 56 8.86 3.80 -7.30
C SER A 56 10.27 3.48 -7.82
N LEU A 57 11.00 2.55 -7.20
CA LEU A 57 12.31 2.08 -7.68
C LEU A 57 12.20 0.90 -8.66
N GLU A 58 11.07 0.18 -8.65
CA GLU A 58 10.84 -1.05 -9.42
C GLU A 58 9.84 -0.90 -10.56
N THR A 59 9.25 0.27 -10.80
CA THR A 59 8.52 0.51 -12.06
C THR A 59 9.53 0.64 -13.20
N PRO A 60 9.67 -0.33 -14.12
CA PRO A 60 10.13 0.05 -15.45
C PRO A 60 9.03 0.97 -15.96
N ILE A 61 9.40 2.21 -16.27
CA ILE A 61 8.56 3.03 -17.14
C ILE A 61 8.33 2.15 -18.36
N GLY A 62 7.08 1.71 -18.55
CA GLY A 62 6.68 1.05 -19.77
C GLY A 62 7.07 2.01 -20.88
N GLU A 63 7.95 1.56 -21.75
CA GLU A 63 8.18 2.21 -23.03
C GLU A 63 6.80 2.38 -23.68
N GLU A 64 6.33 3.62 -23.71
CA GLU A 64 5.27 4.04 -24.60
C GLU A 64 5.85 4.01 -26.02
N GLU A 65 5.94 2.82 -26.60
CA GLU A 65 6.10 2.57 -28.03
C GLU A 65 5.18 1.35 -28.29
N ASP A 66 3.95 1.52 -28.74
CA ASP A 66 3.66 1.92 -30.11
C ASP A 66 2.30 2.63 -30.17
N SER A 67 2.33 3.88 -30.63
CA SER A 67 1.26 4.42 -31.45
C SER A 67 1.55 3.97 -32.89
N HIS A 68 0.91 2.89 -33.37
CA HIS A 68 0.36 2.71 -34.74
C HIS A 68 -0.04 1.27 -35.06
#